data_AF-A0A9E2CCF1-F1
#
_entry.id   AF-A0A9E2CCF1-F1
#
_cell.length_a   1.000
_cell.length_b   1.000
_cell.length_c   1.000
_cell.angle_alpha   90.00
_cell.angle_beta   90.00
_cell.angle_gamma   90.00
#
_symmetry.space_group_name_H-M   'P 1'
#
loop_
_entity.id
_entity.type
_entity.pdbx_description
1 polymer ?
#
loop_
_entity_poly.entity_id
_entity_poly.type
_entity_poly.pdbx_seq_one_letter_code
_entity_poly.pdbx_strand_id
1 'polypeptide(L)'
;MRQEAAERKKLEAERKKIEQEELKYENEIDSIKQIMAVTVDNEKVKQLEERLAKIQAQLDEVEKKKDEITHLQNGKAGYIYIISNLGSFGEKTFKVGMTRRINPQDRVDELGDASVPFAFDVHSFIFSEDAPDLEYKLHKQLHNSRVNKVNLRKEFFNTTIDELEDLVYSLEPSAEFNRTMLAEQYNQSMSIDEVPDDVIIVDDELPIDEDEEESES
;
A
#
# COMPACT_ATOMS: atom_id res chain seq x y z
N MET A 1 -12.25 10.02 -16.11
CA MET A 1 -11.53 10.70 -17.21
C MET A 1 -10.25 11.42 -16.78
N ARG A 2 -10.25 12.53 -16.01
CA ARG A 2 -8.97 13.18 -15.60
C ARG A 2 -8.13 12.32 -14.65
N GLN A 3 -8.74 11.70 -13.64
CA GLN A 3 -8.03 10.82 -12.70
C GLN A 3 -7.50 9.56 -13.39
N GLU A 4 -8.32 8.83 -14.15
CA GLU A 4 -7.86 7.63 -14.88
C GLU A 4 -6.72 7.92 -15.87
N ALA A 5 -6.73 9.07 -16.53
CA ALA A 5 -5.64 9.46 -17.43
C ALA A 5 -4.35 9.79 -16.67
N ALA A 6 -4.45 10.46 -15.52
CA ALA A 6 -3.32 10.73 -14.65
C ALA A 6 -2.75 9.43 -14.06
N GLU A 7 -3.60 8.49 -13.63
CA GLU A 7 -3.21 7.17 -13.13
C GLU A 7 -2.50 6.35 -14.21
N ARG A 8 -3.02 6.31 -15.44
CA ARG A 8 -2.32 5.65 -16.56
C ARG A 8 -0.95 6.24 -16.83
N LYS A 9 -0.82 7.57 -16.79
CA LYS A 9 0.47 8.26 -16.97
C LYS A 9 1.44 7.94 -15.82
N LYS A 10 0.97 7.93 -14.57
CA LYS A 10 1.76 7.50 -13.41
C LYS A 10 2.25 6.06 -13.58
N LEU A 11 1.39 5.18 -14.04
CA LEU A 11 1.69 3.76 -14.23
C LEU A 11 2.73 3.51 -15.33
N GLU A 12 2.66 4.26 -16.43
CA GLU A 12 3.70 4.21 -17.46
C GLU A 12 5.05 4.77 -16.96
N ALA A 13 5.02 5.86 -16.19
CA ALA A 13 6.24 6.44 -15.61
C ALA A 13 6.91 5.48 -14.62
N GLU A 14 6.13 4.84 -13.76
CA GLU A 14 6.65 3.90 -12.77
C GLU A 14 7.20 2.63 -13.43
N ARG A 15 6.52 2.12 -14.46
CA ARG A 15 7.05 1.01 -15.27
C ARG A 15 8.44 1.34 -15.84
N LYS A 16 8.62 2.55 -16.38
CA LYS A 16 9.94 2.97 -16.91
C LYS A 16 11.02 3.06 -15.83
N LYS A 17 10.66 3.48 -14.61
CA LYS A 17 11.60 3.49 -13.48
C LYS A 17 12.01 2.08 -13.09
N ILE A 18 11.04 1.16 -12.99
CA ILE A 18 11.30 -0.25 -12.67
C ILE A 18 12.18 -0.91 -13.72
N GLU A 19 11.91 -0.69 -15.02
CA GLU A 19 12.77 -1.19 -16.11
C GLU A 19 14.21 -0.66 -16.01
N GLN A 20 14.40 0.59 -15.57
CA GLN A 20 15.73 1.16 -15.33
C GLN A 20 16.42 0.59 -14.09
N GLU A 21 15.65 0.27 -13.04
CA GLU A 21 16.15 -0.29 -11.79
C GLU A 21 16.57 -1.76 -11.97
N GLU A 22 15.73 -2.55 -12.66
CA GLU A 22 16.03 -3.90 -13.12
C GLU A 22 17.36 -3.93 -13.89
N LEU A 23 17.51 -3.05 -14.90
CA LEU A 23 18.74 -2.97 -15.68
C LEU A 23 19.96 -2.58 -14.82
N LYS A 24 19.80 -1.73 -13.80
CA LYS A 24 20.89 -1.39 -12.88
C LYS A 24 21.33 -2.60 -12.07
N TYR A 25 20.37 -3.34 -11.51
CA TYR A 25 20.66 -4.54 -10.72
C TYR A 25 21.28 -5.65 -11.57
N GLU A 26 20.79 -5.88 -12.79
CA GLU A 26 21.40 -6.83 -13.74
C GLU A 26 22.86 -6.47 -14.04
N ASN A 27 23.14 -5.20 -14.33
CA ASN A 27 24.50 -4.72 -14.58
C ASN A 27 25.40 -4.85 -13.33
N GLU A 28 24.88 -4.59 -12.13
CA GLU A 28 25.65 -4.75 -10.89
C GLU A 28 25.95 -6.22 -10.60
N ILE A 29 24.98 -7.11 -10.82
CA ILE A 29 25.15 -8.57 -10.73
C ILE A 29 26.24 -9.05 -11.68
N ASP A 30 26.20 -8.62 -12.94
CA ASP A 30 27.20 -9.01 -13.95
C ASP A 30 28.60 -8.47 -13.60
N SER A 31 28.69 -7.23 -13.10
CA SER A 31 29.94 -6.66 -12.61
C SER A 31 30.51 -7.46 -11.43
N ILE A 32 29.68 -7.82 -10.44
CA ILE A 32 30.11 -8.63 -9.29
C ILE A 32 30.57 -10.02 -9.75
N LYS A 33 29.84 -10.67 -10.66
CA LYS A 33 30.23 -11.98 -11.22
C LYS A 33 31.58 -11.91 -11.94
N GLN A 34 31.83 -10.84 -12.70
CA GLN A 34 33.13 -10.62 -13.35
C GLN A 34 34.27 -10.42 -12.34
N ILE A 35 34.04 -9.62 -11.29
CA ILE A 35 35.03 -9.39 -10.23
C ILE A 35 35.33 -10.70 -9.48
N MET A 36 34.30 -11.49 -9.17
CA MET A 36 34.48 -12.79 -8.51
C MET A 36 35.32 -13.75 -9.35
N ALA A 37 35.15 -13.77 -10.67
CA ALA A 37 35.90 -14.66 -11.56
C ALA A 37 37.42 -14.40 -11.57
N VAL A 38 37.85 -13.17 -11.27
CA VAL A 38 39.27 -12.77 -11.22
C VAL A 38 39.83 -12.66 -9.80
N THR A 39 38.98 -12.85 -8.78
CA THR A 39 39.39 -12.73 -7.36
C THR A 39 39.86 -14.09 -6.83
N VAL A 40 41.08 -14.13 -6.30
CA VAL A 40 41.70 -15.35 -5.73
C VAL A 40 41.58 -15.40 -4.20
N ASP A 41 41.32 -14.25 -3.58
CA ASP A 41 41.19 -14.10 -2.14
C ASP A 41 39.82 -14.61 -1.65
N ASN A 42 39.86 -15.67 -0.86
CA ASN A 42 38.67 -16.41 -0.42
C ASN A 42 37.77 -15.58 0.51
N GLU A 43 38.33 -14.66 1.32
CA GLU A 43 37.52 -13.77 2.17
C GLU A 43 36.75 -12.74 1.34
N LYS A 44 37.39 -12.20 0.29
CA LYS A 44 36.75 -11.25 -0.63
C LYS A 44 35.70 -11.92 -1.51
N VAL A 45 35.95 -13.14 -1.97
CA VAL A 45 34.95 -13.93 -2.70
C VAL A 45 33.69 -14.11 -1.86
N LYS A 46 33.85 -14.47 -0.58
CA LYS A 46 32.70 -14.64 0.32
C LYS A 46 31.91 -13.34 0.54
N GLN A 47 32.58 -12.19 0.69
CA GLN A 47 31.90 -10.89 0.79
C GLN A 47 31.13 -10.53 -0.50
N LEU A 48 31.69 -10.85 -1.66
CA LEU A 48 31.04 -10.64 -2.95
C LEU A 48 29.83 -11.56 -3.14
N GLU A 49 29.89 -12.82 -2.67
CA GLU A 49 28.74 -13.73 -2.66
C GLU A 49 27.60 -13.21 -1.80
N GLU A 50 27.90 -12.70 -0.58
CA GLU A 50 26.88 -12.11 0.29
C GLU A 50 26.24 -10.87 -0.34
N ARG A 51 27.03 -10.02 -1.02
CA ARG A 51 26.51 -8.86 -1.75
C ARG A 51 25.68 -9.27 -2.96
N LEU A 52 26.14 -10.27 -3.71
CA LEU A 52 25.41 -10.82 -4.87
C LEU A 52 24.06 -11.36 -4.43
N ALA A 53 23.99 -12.12 -3.34
CA ALA A 53 22.74 -12.66 -2.80
C ALA A 53 21.75 -11.54 -2.41
N LYS A 54 22.24 -10.45 -1.81
CA LYS A 54 21.40 -9.28 -1.48
C LYS A 54 20.85 -8.60 -2.72
N ILE A 55 21.69 -8.35 -3.73
CA ILE A 55 21.25 -7.69 -4.96
C ILE A 55 20.30 -8.59 -5.76
N GLN A 56 20.54 -9.91 -5.77
CA GLN A 56 19.61 -10.86 -6.39
C GLN A 56 18.24 -10.84 -5.71
N ALA A 57 18.20 -10.81 -4.37
CA ALA A 57 16.94 -10.66 -3.65
C ALA A 57 16.21 -9.34 -3.96
N GLN A 58 16.95 -8.24 -4.11
CA GLN A 58 16.37 -6.96 -4.54
C GLN A 58 15.85 -7.00 -5.99
N LEU A 59 16.56 -7.66 -6.90
CA LEU A 59 16.11 -7.86 -8.27
C LEU A 59 14.80 -8.67 -8.30
N ASP A 60 14.72 -9.76 -7.53
CA ASP A 60 13.51 -10.59 -7.44
C ASP A 60 12.30 -9.78 -6.91
N GLU A 61 12.51 -8.82 -6.00
CA GLU A 61 11.45 -7.90 -5.55
C GLU A 61 11.02 -6.92 -6.64
N VAL A 62 11.98 -6.39 -7.43
CA VAL A 62 11.69 -5.48 -8.54
C VAL A 62 10.94 -6.20 -9.67
N GLU A 63 11.30 -7.44 -9.98
CA GLU A 63 10.59 -8.29 -10.95
C GLU A 63 9.13 -8.54 -10.52
N LYS A 64 8.89 -8.87 -9.25
CA LYS A 64 7.51 -9.00 -8.72
C LYS A 64 6.71 -7.72 -8.90
N LYS A 65 7.28 -6.56 -8.55
CA LYS A 65 6.62 -5.26 -8.76
C LYS A 65 6.33 -4.99 -10.24
N LYS A 66 7.24 -5.37 -11.15
CA LYS A 66 7.05 -5.24 -12.60
C LYS A 66 5.86 -6.07 -13.09
N ASP A 67 5.75 -7.31 -12.61
CA ASP A 67 4.65 -8.21 -12.96
C ASP A 67 3.32 -7.67 -12.44
N GLU A 68 3.28 -7.20 -11.19
CA GLU A 68 2.10 -6.54 -10.60
C GLU A 68 1.65 -5.33 -11.43
N ILE A 69 2.56 -4.42 -11.78
CA ILE A 69 2.25 -3.25 -12.63
C ILE A 69 1.71 -3.69 -14.00
N THR A 70 2.30 -4.71 -14.61
CA THR A 70 1.87 -5.23 -15.90
C THR A 70 0.45 -5.81 -15.80
N HIS A 71 0.15 -6.53 -14.72
CA HIS A 71 -1.18 -7.08 -14.46
C HIS A 71 -2.22 -5.97 -14.23
N LEU A 72 -1.85 -4.90 -13.52
CA LEU A 72 -2.71 -3.72 -13.34
C LEU A 72 -3.08 -3.07 -14.68
N GLN A 73 -2.17 -3.06 -15.67
CA GLN A 73 -2.46 -2.56 -17.03
C GLN A 73 -3.52 -3.40 -17.75
N ASN A 74 -3.56 -4.70 -17.51
CA ASN A 74 -4.48 -5.63 -18.15
C ASN A 74 -5.93 -5.52 -17.61
N GLY A 75 -6.14 -4.73 -16.56
CA GLY A 75 -7.43 -4.13 -16.19
C GLY A 75 -8.31 -4.90 -15.20
N LYS A 76 -7.98 -6.17 -14.91
CA LYS A 76 -8.67 -6.96 -13.87
C LYS A 76 -7.94 -6.96 -12.53
N ALA A 77 -6.63 -6.80 -12.55
CA ALA A 77 -5.83 -6.84 -11.34
C ALA A 77 -6.05 -5.59 -10.49
N GLY A 78 -5.77 -5.74 -9.20
CA GLY A 78 -5.90 -4.68 -8.21
C GLY A 78 -5.54 -5.17 -6.83
N TYR A 79 -5.60 -4.26 -5.86
CA TYR A 79 -5.46 -4.57 -4.45
C TYR A 79 -6.83 -4.52 -3.78
N ILE A 80 -7.11 -5.53 -2.96
CA ILE A 80 -8.13 -5.43 -1.94
C ILE A 80 -7.51 -4.78 -0.72
N TYR A 81 -8.15 -3.75 -0.19
CA TYR A 81 -7.76 -3.15 1.07
C TYR A 81 -8.80 -3.48 2.14
N ILE A 82 -8.30 -3.71 3.35
CA ILE A 82 -9.10 -3.89 4.55
C ILE A 82 -8.64 -2.85 5.54
N ILE A 83 -9.55 -1.97 5.94
CA ILE A 83 -9.23 -0.82 6.77
C ILE A 83 -10.28 -0.64 7.87
N SER A 84 -9.88 -0.04 8.98
CA SER A 84 -10.78 0.33 10.08
C SER A 84 -10.48 1.75 10.57
N ASN A 85 -11.39 2.31 11.34
CA ASN A 85 -11.19 3.62 11.95
C ASN A 85 -11.83 3.61 13.32
N LEU A 86 -11.00 3.43 14.34
CA LEU A 86 -11.45 3.28 15.72
C LEU A 86 -12.24 4.51 16.18
N GLY A 87 -11.74 5.71 15.91
CA GLY A 87 -12.37 6.95 16.39
C GLY A 87 -13.69 7.30 15.70
N SER A 88 -13.93 6.82 14.48
CA SER A 88 -15.15 7.12 13.72
C SER A 88 -16.20 6.02 13.79
N PHE A 89 -15.77 4.76 13.79
CA PHE A 89 -16.66 3.61 13.62
C PHE A 89 -16.54 2.54 14.71
N GLY A 90 -15.61 2.72 15.66
CA GLY A 90 -15.35 1.78 16.75
C GLY A 90 -14.55 0.54 16.32
N GLU A 91 -14.30 -0.35 17.28
CA GLU A 91 -13.37 -1.50 17.15
C GLU A 91 -13.83 -2.60 16.18
N LYS A 92 -15.13 -2.68 15.88
CA LYS A 92 -15.72 -3.82 15.16
C LYS A 92 -16.18 -3.48 13.75
N THR A 93 -15.87 -2.28 13.26
CA THR A 93 -16.33 -1.83 11.94
C THR A 93 -15.16 -1.77 10.98
N PHE A 94 -15.23 -2.60 9.95
CA PHE A 94 -14.21 -2.70 8.92
C PHE A 94 -14.78 -2.32 7.56
N LYS A 95 -13.97 -1.66 6.74
CA LYS A 95 -14.26 -1.43 5.32
C LYS A 95 -13.39 -2.38 4.49
N VAL A 96 -14.04 -3.07 3.56
CA VAL A 96 -13.38 -3.94 2.58
C VAL A 96 -13.72 -3.45 1.19
N GLY A 97 -12.73 -3.05 0.40
CA GLY A 97 -12.94 -2.60 -0.96
C GLY A 97 -11.72 -2.84 -1.84
N MET A 98 -11.86 -2.56 -3.13
CA MET A 98 -10.76 -2.70 -4.09
C MET A 98 -10.23 -1.37 -4.63
N THR A 99 -8.97 -1.36 -5.02
CA THR A 99 -8.30 -0.26 -5.71
C THR A 99 -7.42 -0.80 -6.82
N ARG A 100 -7.33 -0.05 -7.92
CA ARG A 100 -6.43 -0.35 -9.04
C ARG A 100 -5.21 0.56 -9.07
N ARG A 101 -5.01 1.31 -7.98
CA ARG A 101 -3.82 2.14 -7.82
C ARG A 101 -2.61 1.25 -7.65
N ILE A 102 -1.49 1.76 -8.14
CA ILE A 102 -0.17 1.15 -7.98
C ILE A 102 0.18 1.11 -6.49
N ASN A 103 0.00 2.25 -5.82
CA ASN A 103 0.07 2.33 -4.37
C ASN A 103 -1.35 2.27 -3.79
N PRO A 104 -1.74 1.17 -3.11
CA PRO A 104 -3.05 1.09 -2.49
C PRO A 104 -3.22 2.07 -1.32
N GLN A 105 -2.13 2.52 -0.68
CA GLN A 105 -2.16 3.50 0.41
C GLN A 105 -2.77 4.83 -0.03
N ASP A 106 -2.43 5.33 -1.22
CA ASP A 106 -3.01 6.57 -1.76
C ASP A 106 -4.55 6.57 -1.76
N ARG A 107 -5.17 5.39 -1.94
CA ARG A 107 -6.64 5.27 -1.90
C ARG A 107 -7.16 5.36 -0.46
N VAL A 108 -6.45 4.78 0.49
CA VAL A 108 -6.81 4.81 1.90
C VAL A 108 -6.74 6.25 2.43
N ASP A 109 -5.68 6.98 2.07
CA ASP A 109 -5.47 8.38 2.49
C ASP A 109 -6.61 9.27 1.97
N GLU A 110 -6.96 9.16 0.68
CA GLU A 110 -8.10 9.89 0.12
C GLU A 110 -9.44 9.58 0.78
N LEU A 111 -9.62 8.34 1.27
CA LEU A 111 -10.83 7.96 2.00
C LEU A 111 -10.85 8.58 3.40
N GLY A 112 -9.68 8.71 4.04
CA GLY A 112 -9.49 9.36 5.33
C GLY A 112 -9.81 10.85 5.25
N ASP A 113 -9.12 11.58 4.37
CA ASP A 113 -9.17 13.05 4.26
C ASP A 113 -10.57 13.59 3.96
N ALA A 114 -11.36 12.82 3.21
CA ALA A 114 -12.60 13.34 2.67
C ALA A 114 -13.77 13.38 3.67
N SER A 115 -13.79 12.55 4.71
CA SER A 115 -15.07 12.23 5.38
C SER A 115 -14.99 11.69 6.80
N VAL A 116 -13.81 11.52 7.40
CA VAL A 116 -13.67 11.02 8.77
C VAL A 116 -12.70 11.87 9.60
N PRO A 117 -12.90 11.98 10.92
CA PRO A 117 -12.06 12.79 11.81
C PRO A 117 -10.64 12.25 12.04
N PHE A 118 -10.37 10.98 11.72
CA PHE A 118 -9.08 10.33 11.92
C PHE A 118 -8.69 9.55 10.67
N ALA A 119 -7.40 9.33 10.44
CA ALA A 119 -6.94 8.43 9.38
C ALA A 119 -7.44 6.98 9.60
N PHE A 120 -7.48 6.20 8.52
CA PHE A 120 -7.80 4.78 8.59
C PHE A 120 -6.56 3.96 8.99
N ASP A 121 -6.76 3.01 9.89
CA ASP A 121 -5.79 1.94 10.15
C ASP A 121 -5.90 0.87 9.05
N VAL A 122 -4.75 0.44 8.52
CA VAL A 122 -4.69 -0.59 7.47
C VAL A 122 -4.44 -1.96 8.10
N HIS A 123 -5.32 -2.90 7.77
CA HIS A 123 -5.19 -4.30 8.19
C HIS A 123 -4.58 -5.18 7.13
N SER A 124 -4.89 -4.95 5.85
CA SER A 124 -4.34 -5.79 4.78
C SER A 124 -4.42 -5.10 3.43
N PHE A 125 -3.39 -5.34 2.62
CA PHE A 125 -3.42 -5.12 1.17
C PHE A 125 -3.19 -6.47 0.48
N ILE A 126 -4.19 -6.93 -0.28
CA ILE A 126 -4.15 -8.23 -0.95
C ILE A 126 -4.12 -7.97 -2.45
N PHE A 127 -2.98 -8.22 -3.08
CA PHE A 127 -2.88 -8.20 -4.54
C PHE A 127 -3.67 -9.37 -5.14
N SER A 128 -4.43 -9.12 -6.19
CA SER A 128 -5.16 -10.15 -6.92
C SER A 128 -5.19 -9.83 -8.41
N GLU A 129 -4.99 -10.84 -9.25
CA GLU A 129 -5.14 -10.73 -10.70
C GLU A 129 -6.60 -10.51 -11.15
N ASP A 130 -7.57 -10.95 -10.35
CA ASP A 130 -9.01 -10.68 -10.53
C ASP A 130 -9.58 -10.11 -9.22
N ALA A 131 -9.17 -8.88 -8.90
CA ALA A 131 -9.61 -8.18 -7.70
C ALA A 131 -11.15 -8.09 -7.57
N PRO A 132 -11.93 -7.84 -8.64
CA PRO A 132 -13.39 -7.87 -8.55
C PRO A 132 -13.97 -9.20 -8.06
N ASP A 133 -13.41 -10.34 -8.47
CA ASP A 133 -13.86 -11.66 -8.02
C ASP A 133 -13.51 -11.92 -6.55
N LEU A 134 -12.30 -11.55 -6.12
CA LEU A 134 -11.88 -11.67 -4.73
C LEU A 134 -12.72 -10.78 -3.80
N GLU A 135 -12.95 -9.52 -4.19
CA GLU A 135 -13.84 -8.59 -3.48
C GLU A 135 -15.25 -9.17 -3.35
N TYR A 136 -15.81 -9.68 -4.44
CA TYR A 136 -17.13 -10.29 -4.44
C TYR A 136 -17.22 -11.48 -3.48
N LYS A 137 -16.20 -12.35 -3.45
CA LYS A 137 -16.13 -13.49 -2.52
C LYS A 137 -16.12 -13.02 -1.05
N LEU A 138 -15.27 -12.05 -0.71
CA LEU A 138 -15.22 -11.47 0.63
C LEU A 138 -16.57 -10.86 1.03
N HIS A 139 -17.14 -10.02 0.16
CA HIS A 139 -18.43 -9.35 0.39
C HIS A 139 -19.60 -10.33 0.52
N LYS A 140 -19.52 -11.48 -0.15
CA LYS A 140 -20.53 -12.54 -0.08
C LYS A 140 -20.47 -13.26 1.27
N GLN A 141 -19.27 -13.56 1.77
CA GLN A 141 -19.10 -14.17 3.10
C GLN A 141 -19.50 -13.19 4.22
N LEU A 142 -19.20 -11.90 4.05
CA LEU A 142 -19.55 -10.84 5.01
C LEU A 142 -20.99 -10.28 4.82
N HIS A 143 -21.83 -10.89 3.98
CA HIS A 143 -23.13 -10.32 3.60
C HIS A 143 -24.03 -10.01 4.80
N ASN A 144 -24.09 -10.93 5.77
CA ASN A 144 -24.93 -10.77 6.97
C ASN A 144 -24.36 -9.74 7.97
N SER A 145 -23.08 -9.42 7.85
CA SER A 145 -22.36 -8.48 8.71
C SER A 145 -22.43 -7.04 8.20
N ARG A 146 -23.13 -6.76 7.09
CA ARG A 146 -23.21 -5.41 6.52
C ARG A 146 -23.82 -4.40 7.49
N VAL A 147 -23.12 -3.29 7.69
CA VAL A 147 -23.61 -2.14 8.48
C VAL A 147 -24.78 -1.48 7.75
N ASN A 148 -24.63 -1.20 6.45
CA ASN A 148 -25.70 -0.63 5.65
C ASN A 148 -26.54 -1.71 4.96
N LYS A 149 -27.77 -1.89 5.45
CA LYS A 149 -28.73 -2.90 4.96
C LYS A 149 -29.55 -2.45 3.74
N VAL A 150 -29.46 -1.18 3.34
CA VAL A 150 -30.26 -0.59 2.25
C VAL A 150 -29.38 -0.32 1.03
N ASN A 151 -28.24 0.32 1.22
CA ASN A 151 -27.28 0.63 0.16
C ASN A 151 -26.06 -0.29 0.24
N LEU A 152 -26.12 -1.39 -0.51
CA LEU A 152 -25.05 -2.41 -0.54
C LEU A 152 -23.75 -1.93 -1.20
N ARG A 153 -23.75 -0.76 -1.85
CA ARG A 153 -22.52 -0.11 -2.35
C ARG A 153 -21.68 0.50 -1.22
N LYS A 154 -22.21 0.55 0.02
CA LYS A 154 -21.47 0.96 1.22
C LYS A 154 -20.91 -0.30 1.88
N GLU A 155 -19.60 -0.50 1.71
CA GLU A 155 -18.91 -1.76 1.99
C GLU A 155 -18.32 -1.77 3.40
N PHE A 156 -19.15 -1.42 4.39
CA PHE A 156 -18.78 -1.48 5.80
C PHE A 156 -19.43 -2.71 6.45
N PHE A 157 -18.65 -3.43 7.23
CA PHE A 157 -19.02 -4.71 7.84
C PHE A 157 -18.71 -4.67 9.33
N ASN A 158 -19.65 -5.17 10.14
CA ASN A 158 -19.51 -5.36 11.58
C ASN A 158 -19.03 -6.79 11.85
N THR A 159 -17.76 -6.94 12.22
CA THR A 159 -17.08 -8.24 12.41
C THR A 159 -15.96 -8.09 13.41
N THR A 160 -15.37 -9.20 13.85
CA THR A 160 -14.12 -9.18 14.62
C THR A 160 -12.90 -9.26 13.72
N ILE A 161 -11.76 -8.79 14.23
CA ILE A 161 -10.46 -8.89 13.54
C ILE A 161 -10.10 -10.37 13.28
N ASP A 162 -10.42 -11.27 14.21
CA ASP A 162 -10.14 -12.70 14.12
C ASP A 162 -10.94 -13.36 12.98
N GLU A 163 -12.26 -13.11 12.94
CA GLU A 163 -13.11 -13.64 11.86
C GLU A 163 -12.68 -13.14 10.48
N LEU A 164 -12.18 -11.91 10.42
CA LEU A 164 -11.77 -11.29 9.18
C LEU A 164 -10.39 -11.78 8.72
N GLU A 165 -9.45 -12.00 9.65
CA GLU A 165 -8.16 -12.66 9.40
C GLU A 165 -8.36 -14.09 8.88
N ASP A 166 -9.18 -14.89 9.58
CA ASP A 166 -9.52 -16.26 9.17
C ASP A 166 -10.17 -16.30 7.78
N LEU A 167 -11.07 -15.35 7.49
CA LEU A 167 -11.71 -15.22 6.19
C LEU A 167 -10.69 -14.89 5.10
N VAL A 168 -9.78 -13.96 5.35
CA VAL A 168 -8.71 -13.59 4.42
C VAL A 168 -7.83 -14.80 4.13
N TYR A 169 -7.32 -15.48 5.15
CA TYR A 169 -6.47 -16.66 4.97
C TYR A 169 -7.19 -17.84 4.30
N SER A 170 -8.51 -17.94 4.43
CA SER A 170 -9.29 -18.96 3.73
C SER A 170 -9.36 -18.75 2.22
N LEU A 171 -9.25 -17.50 1.77
CA LEU A 171 -9.35 -17.11 0.36
C LEU A 171 -7.98 -16.88 -0.26
N GLU A 172 -7.06 -16.25 0.49
CA GLU A 172 -5.69 -16.03 0.09
C GLU A 172 -4.70 -16.26 1.25
N PRO A 173 -4.15 -17.47 1.40
CA PRO A 173 -3.26 -17.84 2.50
C PRO A 173 -1.94 -17.05 2.57
N SER A 174 -1.49 -16.46 1.45
CA SER A 174 -0.25 -15.67 1.41
C SER A 174 -0.44 -14.18 1.71
N ALA A 175 -1.67 -13.74 2.01
CA ALA A 175 -1.95 -12.35 2.32
C ALA A 175 -1.25 -11.91 3.61
N GLU A 176 -0.68 -10.70 3.63
CA GLU A 176 -0.23 -10.09 4.88
C GLU A 176 -1.43 -9.52 5.64
N PHE A 177 -1.48 -9.75 6.96
CA PHE A 177 -2.57 -9.29 7.80
C PHE A 177 -2.05 -8.69 9.11
N ASN A 178 -2.33 -7.40 9.31
CA ASN A 178 -2.01 -6.64 10.51
C ASN A 178 -3.24 -6.57 11.43
N ARG A 179 -3.09 -7.09 12.65
CA ARG A 179 -4.15 -7.10 13.67
C ARG A 179 -4.19 -5.82 14.50
N THR A 180 -3.14 -5.01 14.46
CA THR A 180 -2.97 -3.84 15.33
C THR A 180 -3.64 -2.63 14.71
N MET A 181 -4.60 -2.04 15.42
CA MET A 181 -5.08 -0.67 15.14
C MET A 181 -4.20 0.28 15.93
N LEU A 182 -3.41 1.11 15.24
CA LEU A 182 -2.55 2.08 15.92
C LEU A 182 -3.38 3.24 16.45
N ALA A 183 -4.34 3.71 15.64
CA ALA A 183 -5.27 4.78 15.97
C ALA A 183 -4.56 5.97 16.68
N GLU A 184 -3.39 6.37 16.17
CA GLU A 184 -2.46 7.24 16.91
C GLU A 184 -3.10 8.59 17.27
N GLN A 185 -3.67 9.27 16.27
CA GLN A 185 -4.36 10.55 16.46
C GLN A 185 -5.57 10.44 17.40
N TYR A 186 -6.30 9.32 17.35
CA TYR A 186 -7.42 9.07 18.25
C TYR A 186 -6.95 8.91 19.70
N ASN A 187 -5.92 8.08 19.92
CA ASN A 187 -5.35 7.87 21.25
C ASN A 187 -4.74 9.15 21.83
N GLN A 188 -4.07 9.95 20.99
CA GLN A 188 -3.56 11.27 21.36
C GLN A 188 -4.71 12.20 21.76
N SER A 189 -5.79 12.26 20.97
CA SER A 189 -6.95 13.09 21.27
C SER A 189 -7.63 12.70 22.58
N MET A 190 -7.66 11.42 22.93
CA MET A 190 -8.20 10.94 24.21
C MET A 190 -7.29 11.23 25.42
N SER A 191 -5.99 11.51 25.18
CA SER A 191 -5.01 11.81 26.23
C SER A 191 -4.89 13.31 26.56
N ILE A 192 -5.57 14.16 25.80
CA ILE A 192 -5.53 15.62 25.91
C ILE A 192 -6.91 16.11 26.39
N ASP A 193 -6.94 16.82 27.52
CA ASP A 193 -8.19 17.31 28.12
C ASP A 193 -8.71 18.62 27.49
N GLU A 194 -7.82 19.47 26.98
CA GLU A 194 -8.14 20.75 26.37
C GLU A 194 -7.43 20.89 25.02
N VAL A 195 -8.15 21.39 24.01
CA VAL A 195 -7.56 21.68 22.69
C VAL A 195 -6.50 22.77 22.88
N PRO A 196 -5.22 22.53 22.54
CA PRO A 196 -4.17 23.54 22.70
C PRO A 196 -4.53 24.81 21.93
N ASP A 197 -4.35 25.98 22.56
CA ASP A 197 -4.59 27.28 21.92
C ASP A 197 -3.64 27.55 20.74
N ASP A 198 -2.47 26.91 20.75
CA ASP A 198 -1.52 26.91 19.63
C ASP A 198 -1.80 25.73 18.70
N VAL A 199 -2.16 26.01 17.45
CA VAL A 199 -2.43 25.00 16.42
C VAL A 199 -1.13 24.25 16.12
N ILE A 200 -1.00 23.04 16.67
CA ILE A 200 -0.01 22.07 16.18
C ILE A 200 -0.61 21.52 14.89
N ILE A 201 -0.25 22.11 13.75
CA ILE A 201 -0.43 21.46 12.46
C ILE A 201 0.47 20.23 12.52
N VAL A 202 -0.14 19.04 12.60
CA VAL A 202 0.58 17.80 12.36
C VAL A 202 0.79 17.77 10.85
N ASP A 203 1.87 18.40 10.40
CA ASP A 203 2.23 18.49 8.99
C ASP A 203 2.59 17.09 8.49
N ASP A 204 1.67 16.45 7.77
CA ASP A 204 2.03 15.47 6.74
C ASP A 204 2.51 16.28 5.52
N GLU A 205 3.73 16.84 5.60
CA GLU A 205 4.29 17.76 4.60
C GLU A 205 4.15 17.21 3.17
N LEU A 206 3.42 17.94 2.31
CA LEU A 206 3.81 18.08 0.91
C LEU A 206 4.65 19.35 0.81
N PRO A 207 5.88 19.30 0.25
CA PRO A 207 6.67 20.49 0.05
C PRO A 207 5.96 21.39 -0.97
N ILE A 208 5.55 22.57 -0.53
CA ILE A 208 5.18 23.66 -1.41
C ILE A 208 6.50 24.28 -1.86
N ASP A 209 6.83 24.16 -3.15
CA ASP A 209 7.92 24.92 -3.77
C ASP A 209 7.59 26.42 -3.62
N GLU A 210 8.22 27.08 -2.64
CA GLU A 210 8.29 28.54 -2.56
C GLU A 210 9.36 29.03 -3.54
N ASP A 211 9.02 29.15 -4.81
CA ASP A 211 9.79 29.93 -5.78
C ASP A 211 8.83 30.60 -6.76
N GLU A 212 8.03 31.57 -6.27
CA GLU A 212 7.48 32.63 -7.10
C GLU A 212 7.08 33.82 -6.22
N GLU A 213 7.96 34.83 -6.20
CA GLU A 213 7.67 36.27 -6.26
C GLU A 213 8.69 37.09 -5.46
N GLU A 214 9.77 37.51 -6.13
CA GLU A 214 10.34 38.84 -5.89
C GLU A 214 11.16 39.30 -7.11
N SER A 215 10.47 39.81 -8.13
CA SER A 215 11.08 40.79 -9.03
C SER A 215 10.03 41.71 -9.65
N GLU A 216 9.56 42.70 -8.89
CA GLU A 216 9.12 43.96 -9.47
C GLU A 216 9.95 45.10 -8.87
N SER A 217 10.79 45.67 -9.74
CA SER A 217 11.50 46.94 -9.58
C SER A 217 10.70 48.07 -10.22
#